data_AF-A0A0F9HRX8-F1
#
_entry.id   AF-A0A0F9HRX8-F1
#
_cell.length_a   1.000
_cell.length_b   1.000
_cell.length_c   1.000
_cell.angle_alpha   90.00
_cell.angle_beta   90.00
_cell.angle_gamma   90.00
#
_symmetry.space_group_name_H-M   'P 1'
#
loop_
_entity.id
_entity.type
_entity.pdbx_description
1 polymer ?
#
loop_
_entity_poly.entity_id
_entity_poly.type
_entity_poly.pdbx_seq_one_letter_code
_entity_poly.pdbx_strand_id
1 'polypeptide(L)'
;MIKCKVCGKWLKNIRGYNIHYNRMHGVIQGENISIPQIEELLNRMRKLELDNIFMKYQLKYKTIGNKSVEAIERIRQDNQRPERSANKNNMSNVVKDLKGIFNEDFNYHDILKPINPIEEPIIPSIMVEILV
;
A
#
# COMPACT_ATOMS: atom_id res chain seq x y z
N MET A 1 3.08 -42.24 -44.53
CA MET A 1 4.00 -41.46 -43.67
C MET A 1 5.05 -40.81 -44.56
N ILE A 2 5.50 -39.59 -44.25
CA ILE A 2 6.41 -38.79 -45.08
C ILE A 2 7.67 -38.47 -44.27
N LYS A 3 8.86 -38.69 -44.85
CA LYS A 3 10.15 -38.42 -44.19
C LYS A 3 10.65 -37.02 -44.56
N CYS A 4 11.04 -36.22 -43.57
CA CYS A 4 11.73 -34.95 -43.81
C CYS A 4 13.09 -35.20 -44.47
N LYS A 5 13.37 -34.54 -45.60
CA LYS A 5 14.65 -34.68 -46.31
C LYS A 5 15.83 -34.03 -45.58
N VAL A 6 15.56 -33.07 -44.69
CA VAL A 6 16.59 -32.31 -43.97
C VAL A 6 16.99 -33.00 -42.67
N CYS A 7 16.02 -33.35 -41.81
CA CYS A 7 16.30 -33.95 -40.50
C CYS A 7 15.91 -35.43 -40.36
N GLY A 8 15.36 -36.05 -41.41
CA GLY A 8 15.02 -37.47 -41.42
C GLY A 8 13.80 -37.87 -40.58
N LYS A 9 13.09 -36.93 -39.95
CA LYS A 9 11.90 -37.21 -39.11
C LYS A 9 10.72 -37.73 -39.93
N TRP A 10 10.03 -38.76 -39.42
CA TRP A 10 8.81 -39.29 -40.03
C TRP A 10 7.56 -38.56 -39.54
N LEU A 11 6.71 -38.16 -40.49
CA LEU A 11 5.50 -37.38 -40.24
C LEU A 11 4.28 -38.12 -40.78
N LYS A 12 3.15 -37.99 -40.08
CA LYS A 12 1.93 -38.75 -40.37
C LYS A 12 1.25 -38.29 -41.67
N ASN A 13 1.26 -36.99 -41.98
CA ASN A 13 0.57 -36.39 -43.14
C ASN A 13 1.36 -35.21 -43.75
N ILE A 14 0.94 -34.76 -44.93
CA ILE A 14 1.58 -33.66 -45.67
C ILE A 14 1.48 -32.31 -44.95
N ARG A 15 0.36 -32.07 -44.24
CA ARG A 15 0.18 -30.84 -43.43
C ARG A 15 1.22 -30.75 -42.32
N GLY A 16 1.49 -31.86 -41.64
CA GLY A 16 2.54 -31.96 -40.63
C GLY A 16 3.94 -31.78 -41.22
N TYR A 17 4.18 -32.27 -42.44
CA TYR A 17 5.42 -32.02 -43.18
C TYR A 17 5.65 -30.53 -43.43
N ASN A 18 4.67 -29.83 -43.99
CA ASN A 18 4.81 -28.41 -44.32
C ASN A 18 5.04 -27.54 -43.07
N ILE A 19 4.31 -27.79 -41.98
CA ILE A 19 4.50 -27.07 -40.71
C ILE A 19 5.89 -27.32 -40.13
N HIS A 20 6.31 -28.59 -40.11
CA HIS A 20 7.64 -28.96 -39.63
C HIS A 20 8.74 -28.31 -40.45
N TYR A 21 8.64 -28.39 -41.78
CA TYR A 21 9.63 -27.82 -42.69
C TYR A 21 9.73 -26.31 -42.48
N ASN A 22 8.62 -25.58 -42.49
CA ASN A 22 8.63 -24.12 -42.37
C ASN A 22 9.12 -23.63 -41.00
N ARG A 23 8.88 -24.36 -39.91
CA ARG A 23 9.31 -23.94 -38.56
C ARG A 23 10.75 -24.31 -38.23
N MET A 24 11.21 -25.47 -38.69
CA MET A 24 12.51 -26.03 -38.28
C MET A 24 13.60 -25.84 -39.33
N HIS A 25 13.20 -25.67 -40.59
CA HIS A 25 14.08 -25.58 -41.75
C HIS A 25 13.71 -24.42 -42.67
N GLY A 26 12.60 -23.74 -42.41
CA GLY A 26 12.31 -22.46 -43.03
C GLY A 26 13.40 -21.50 -42.59
N VAL A 27 14.10 -20.96 -43.56
CA VAL A 27 15.04 -19.87 -43.34
C VAL A 27 14.20 -18.73 -42.76
N ILE A 28 14.30 -18.52 -41.45
CA ILE A 28 13.97 -17.22 -40.87
C ILE A 28 14.95 -16.31 -41.60
N GLN A 29 14.44 -15.56 -42.59
CA GLN A 29 15.18 -14.46 -43.17
C GLN A 29 15.37 -13.48 -42.02
N GLY A 30 16.45 -13.67 -41.26
CA GLY A 30 16.93 -12.66 -40.34
C GLY A 30 17.14 -11.43 -41.19
N GLU A 31 16.46 -10.35 -40.83
CA GLU A 31 16.70 -9.04 -41.40
C GLU A 31 18.22 -8.83 -41.45
N ASN A 32 18.76 -8.56 -42.63
CA ASN A 32 20.17 -8.24 -42.80
C ASN A 32 20.43 -6.90 -42.08
N ILE A 33 20.67 -6.95 -40.78
CA ILE A 33 21.11 -5.80 -40.00
C ILE A 33 22.47 -5.42 -40.57
N SER A 34 22.54 -4.25 -41.20
CA SER A 34 23.77 -3.79 -41.81
C SER A 34 24.77 -3.43 -40.71
N ILE A 35 26.06 -3.68 -40.94
CA ILE A 35 27.15 -3.38 -39.99
C ILE A 35 27.07 -1.93 -39.44
N PRO A 36 26.74 -0.90 -40.24
CA PRO A 36 26.54 0.46 -39.74
C PRO A 36 25.42 0.59 -38.70
N GLN A 37 24.35 -0.20 -38.79
CA GLN A 37 23.26 -0.19 -37.81
C GLN A 37 23.69 -0.80 -36.47
N ILE A 38 24.58 -1.81 -36.51
CA ILE A 38 25.15 -2.42 -35.31
C ILE A 38 26.07 -1.41 -34.60
N GLU A 39 26.92 -0.72 -35.34
CA GLU A 39 27.80 0.31 -34.79
C GLU A 39 27.02 1.47 -34.17
N GLU A 40 25.96 1.93 -34.83
CA GLU A 40 25.07 2.94 -34.27
C GLU A 40 24.39 2.45 -32.98
N LEU A 41 23.93 1.19 -32.94
CA LEU A 41 23.31 0.61 -31.76
C LEU A 41 24.29 0.53 -30.58
N LEU A 42 25.53 0.10 -30.84
CA LEU A 42 26.59 0.00 -29.83
C LEU A 42 26.96 1.39 -29.29
N ASN A 43 27.02 2.41 -30.15
CA ASN A 43 27.27 3.78 -29.74
C ASN A 43 26.12 4.34 -28.87
N ARG A 44 24.86 4.04 -29.22
CA ARG A 44 23.69 4.41 -28.41
C ARG A 44 23.72 3.70 -27.05
N MET A 45 24.06 2.41 -27.00
CA MET A 45 24.20 1.66 -25.75
C MET A 45 25.29 2.25 -24.86
N ARG A 46 26.48 2.53 -25.41
CA ARG A 46 27.58 3.17 -24.66
C ARG A 46 27.16 4.52 -24.07
N LYS A 47 26.42 5.34 -24.81
CA LYS A 47 25.89 6.61 -24.30
C LYS A 47 24.95 6.40 -23.12
N LEU A 48 24.00 5.47 -23.25
CA LEU A 48 23.05 5.15 -22.17
C LEU A 48 23.75 4.65 -20.91
N GLU A 49 24.81 3.85 -21.04
CA GLU A 49 25.61 3.39 -19.90
C GLU A 49 26.29 4.56 -19.17
N LEU A 50 26.90 5.49 -19.91
CA LEU A 50 27.53 6.69 -19.35
C LEU A 50 26.50 7.61 -18.68
N ASP A 51 25.35 7.84 -19.32
CA ASP A 51 24.26 8.63 -18.75
C ASP A 51 23.73 7.99 -17.45
N ASN A 52 23.64 6.65 -17.40
CA ASN A 52 23.20 5.92 -16.23
C ASN A 52 24.21 6.05 -15.07
N ILE A 53 25.51 5.92 -15.36
CA ILE A 53 26.58 6.15 -14.38
C ILE A 53 26.51 7.59 -13.84
N PHE A 54 26.36 8.57 -14.73
CA PHE A 54 26.24 9.97 -14.35
C PHE A 54 25.01 10.22 -13.48
N MET A 55 23.83 9.71 -13.86
CA MET A 55 22.61 9.85 -13.06
C MET A 55 22.74 9.18 -11.69
N LYS A 56 23.36 8.00 -11.60
CA LYS A 56 23.64 7.35 -10.31
C LYS A 56 24.56 8.18 -9.44
N TYR A 57 25.61 8.77 -10.02
CA TYR A 57 26.49 9.69 -9.32
C TYR A 57 25.71 10.91 -8.83
N GLN A 58 24.90 11.53 -9.69
CA GLN A 58 24.03 12.63 -9.31
C GLN A 58 23.09 12.21 -8.18
N LEU A 59 22.37 11.10 -8.26
CA LEU A 59 21.49 10.67 -7.16
C LEU A 59 22.22 10.38 -5.84
N LYS A 60 23.46 9.89 -5.91
CA LYS A 60 24.27 9.60 -4.73
C LYS A 60 24.78 10.87 -4.03
N TYR A 61 25.17 11.89 -4.80
CA TYR A 61 25.86 13.08 -4.28
C TYR A 61 25.04 14.36 -4.35
N LYS A 62 23.98 14.39 -5.15
CA LYS A 62 22.98 15.45 -5.17
C LYS A 62 22.06 15.17 -3.99
N THR A 63 22.30 15.88 -2.90
CA THR A 63 21.35 16.04 -1.81
C THR A 63 20.04 16.57 -2.41
N ILE A 64 19.09 15.67 -2.65
CA ILE A 64 17.69 16.04 -2.86
C ILE A 64 17.31 16.81 -1.60
N GLY A 65 17.12 18.13 -1.76
CA GLY A 65 17.19 19.10 -0.67
C GLY A 65 16.52 18.63 0.62
N ASN A 66 17.21 18.93 1.73
CA ASN A 66 17.00 18.55 3.14
C ASN A 66 15.58 18.65 3.74
N LYS A 67 14.52 18.84 2.95
CA LYS A 67 13.13 18.92 3.42
C LYS A 67 12.56 17.56 3.86
N SER A 68 12.96 16.45 3.25
CA SER A 68 12.43 15.12 3.64
C SER A 68 13.14 14.51 4.84
N VAL A 69 14.42 14.86 5.07
CA VAL A 69 15.23 14.31 6.16
C VAL A 69 14.69 14.75 7.51
N GLU A 70 14.31 16.03 7.67
CA GLU A 70 13.71 16.53 8.92
C GLU A 70 12.41 15.83 9.31
N ALA A 71 11.52 15.54 8.35
CA ALA A 71 10.25 14.88 8.65
C ALA A 71 10.48 13.42 9.08
N ILE A 72 11.37 12.71 8.38
CA ILE A 72 11.71 11.32 8.70
C ILE A 72 12.47 11.23 10.02
N GLU A 73 13.40 12.15 10.30
CA GLU A 73 14.12 12.23 11.57
C GLU A 73 13.19 12.61 12.74
N ARG A 74 12.23 13.53 12.53
CA ARG A 74 11.19 13.84 13.53
C ARG A 74 10.34 12.62 13.87
N ILE A 75 9.93 11.83 12.87
CA ILE A 75 9.17 10.59 13.09
C ILE A 75 10.03 9.55 13.83
N ARG A 76 11.31 9.45 13.50
CA ARG A 76 12.25 8.51 14.15
C ARG A 76 12.50 8.87 15.61
N GLN A 77 12.60 10.16 15.93
CA GLN A 77 12.74 10.67 17.30
C GLN A 77 11.42 10.57 18.10
N ASP A 78 10.25 10.71 17.45
CA ASP A 78 8.93 10.58 18.12
C ASP A 78 8.69 9.16 18.66
N ASN A 79 9.15 8.12 17.95
CA ASN A 79 9.08 6.74 18.42
C ASN A 79 9.99 6.45 19.64
N GLN A 80 10.97 7.31 19.92
CA GLN A 80 11.88 7.17 21.06
C GLN A 80 11.46 8.02 22.27
N ARG A 81 10.36 8.78 22.20
CA ARG A 81 9.90 9.61 23.32
C ARG A 81 9.35 8.74 24.47
N PRO A 82 9.92 8.83 25.68
CA PRO A 82 9.46 8.06 26.84
C PRO A 82 8.01 8.39 27.22
N GLU A 83 7.54 9.60 26.90
CA GLU A 83 6.16 10.06 27.10
C GLU A 83 5.11 9.19 26.40
N ARG A 84 5.43 8.57 25.25
CA ARG A 84 4.49 7.66 24.56
C ARG A 84 4.24 6.38 25.37
N SER A 85 5.27 5.84 25.99
CA SER A 85 5.17 4.66 26.87
C SER A 85 4.29 5.00 28.08
N ALA A 86 4.55 6.13 28.73
CA ALA A 86 3.76 6.62 29.85
C ALA A 86 2.29 6.88 29.46
N ASN A 87 2.04 7.56 28.33
CA ASN A 87 0.70 7.85 27.85
C ASN A 87 -0.07 6.58 27.45
N LYS A 88 0.60 5.58 26.87
CA LYS A 88 -0.02 4.28 26.56
C LYS A 88 -0.44 3.55 27.84
N ASN A 89 0.41 3.56 28.87
CA ASN A 89 0.10 2.96 30.16
C ASN A 89 -1.04 3.72 30.86
N ASN A 90 -1.01 5.05 30.85
CA ASN A 90 -2.07 5.89 31.41
C ASN A 90 -3.41 5.64 30.72
N MET A 91 -3.43 5.62 29.38
CA MET A 91 -4.64 5.31 28.60
C MET A 91 -5.16 3.91 28.92
N SER A 92 -4.26 2.91 29.02
CA SER A 92 -4.66 1.56 29.40
C SER A 92 -5.27 1.49 30.80
N ASN A 93 -4.78 2.30 31.75
CA ASN A 93 -5.33 2.35 33.10
C ASN A 93 -6.70 3.03 33.10
N VAL A 94 -6.84 4.18 32.44
CA VAL A 94 -8.14 4.87 32.29
C VAL A 94 -9.20 3.96 31.66
N VAL A 95 -8.85 3.20 30.62
CA VAL A 95 -9.79 2.25 29.99
C VAL A 95 -10.16 1.10 30.95
N LYS A 96 -9.24 0.64 31.80
CA LYS A 96 -9.55 -0.35 32.83
C LYS A 96 -10.48 0.23 33.90
N ASP A 97 -10.21 1.45 34.36
CA ASP A 97 -11.02 2.14 35.36
C ASP A 97 -12.44 2.38 34.84
N LEU A 98 -12.58 2.84 33.59
CA LEU A 98 -13.87 2.98 32.92
C LEU A 98 -14.59 1.64 32.80
N LYS A 99 -13.89 0.58 32.38
CA LYS A 99 -14.49 -0.77 32.33
C LYS A 99 -14.94 -1.26 33.71
N GLY A 100 -14.23 -0.91 34.78
CA GLY A 100 -14.65 -1.20 36.15
C GLY A 100 -15.96 -0.48 36.51
N ILE A 101 -16.05 0.81 36.17
CA ILE A 101 -17.26 1.62 36.37
C ILE A 101 -18.48 1.05 35.63
N PHE A 102 -18.29 0.52 34.41
CA PHE A 102 -19.38 0.06 33.56
C PHE A 102 -19.75 -1.44 33.70
N ASN A 103 -19.07 -2.22 34.54
CA ASN A 103 -19.28 -3.67 34.63
C ASN A 103 -20.06 -4.15 35.87
N GLU A 104 -20.32 -3.30 36.87
CA GLU A 104 -21.14 -3.65 38.04
C GLU A 104 -22.16 -2.54 38.28
N ASP A 105 -23.44 -2.82 38.00
CA ASP A 105 -24.62 -1.99 38.33
C ASP A 105 -24.46 -0.46 38.13
N PHE A 106 -23.99 -0.05 36.95
CA PHE A 106 -23.79 1.37 36.63
C PHE A 106 -25.12 2.14 36.60
N ASN A 107 -25.39 2.92 37.64
CA ASN A 107 -26.49 3.86 37.71
C ASN A 107 -26.01 5.29 37.41
N TYR A 108 -26.31 5.80 36.21
CA TYR A 108 -25.89 7.15 35.80
C TYR A 108 -26.51 8.27 36.64
N HIS A 109 -27.58 8.00 37.40
CA HIS A 109 -28.22 8.97 38.30
C HIS A 109 -27.34 9.37 39.49
N ASP A 110 -26.36 8.56 39.88
CA ASP A 110 -25.45 8.87 40.99
C ASP A 110 -24.35 9.88 40.59
N ILE A 111 -24.08 9.98 39.28
CA ILE A 111 -23.00 10.80 38.70
C ILE A 111 -23.57 12.07 38.07
N LEU A 112 -24.71 11.97 37.40
CA LEU A 112 -25.36 13.11 36.74
C LEU A 112 -26.28 13.82 37.72
N LYS A 113 -25.73 14.74 38.52
CA LYS A 113 -26.55 15.71 39.27
C LYS A 113 -27.06 16.79 38.31
N PRO A 114 -28.35 17.16 38.36
CA PRO A 114 -28.87 18.25 37.55
C PRO A 114 -28.16 19.56 37.93
N ILE A 115 -27.53 20.20 36.93
CA ILE A 115 -26.97 21.54 37.07
C ILE A 115 -28.16 22.50 37.02
N ASN A 116 -28.51 23.06 38.20
CA ASN A 116 -29.74 23.80 38.48
C ASN A 116 -31.00 22.92 38.45
N PRO A 117 -31.39 22.30 39.58
CA PRO A 117 -32.73 21.74 39.69
C PRO A 117 -33.73 22.88 39.48
N ILE A 118 -34.51 22.80 38.42
CA ILE A 118 -35.70 23.66 38.29
C ILE A 118 -36.61 23.21 39.43
N GLU A 119 -36.88 24.10 40.38
CA GLU A 119 -37.89 23.86 41.41
C GLU A 119 -39.19 23.53 40.69
N GLU A 120 -39.67 22.29 40.82
CA GLU A 120 -40.96 21.92 40.29
C GLU A 120 -41.99 22.87 40.90
N PRO A 121 -42.80 23.58 40.09
CA PRO A 121 -43.83 24.42 40.64
C PRO A 121 -44.77 23.54 41.45
N ILE A 122 -44.97 23.90 42.72
CA ILE A 122 -45.99 23.29 43.57
C ILE A 122 -47.33 23.60 42.88
N ILE A 123 -47.88 22.64 42.14
CA ILE A 123 -49.23 22.74 41.60
C ILE A 123 -50.16 22.46 42.79
N PRO A 124 -50.90 23.45 43.31
CA PRO A 124 -51.87 23.17 44.36
C PRO A 124 -52.91 22.18 43.81
N SER A 125 -53.17 21.13 44.58
CA SER A 125 -54.17 20.11 44.27
C SER A 125 -55.52 20.80 44.02
N ILE A 126 -55.95 20.84 42.76
CA ILE A 126 -57.31 21.27 42.43
C ILE A 126 -58.21 20.12 42.88
N MET A 127 -58.85 20.31 44.05
CA MET A 127 -59.94 19.45 44.48
C MET A 127 -61.07 19.62 43.46
N VAL A 128 -61.22 18.63 42.58
CA VAL A 128 -62.43 18.49 41.79
C VAL A 128 -63.48 17.91 42.73
N GLU A 129 -64.32 18.78 43.31
CA GLU A 129 -65.56 18.35 43.93
C GLU A 129 -66.41 17.67 42.85
N ILE A 130 -66.52 16.35 42.96
CA ILE A 130 -67.50 15.57 42.21
C ILE A 130 -68.86 15.94 42.82
N LEU A 131 -69.59 16.84 42.18
CA LEU A 131 -71.01 17.03 42.46
C LEU A 131 -71.76 15.76 42.04
N VAL A 132 -72.45 15.19 43.03
CA VAL A 132 -73.35 14.03 42.98
C VAL A 132 -74.42 14.19 41.91
#